data_AF-A0A812VJ79-F1
#
_entry.id   AF-A0A812VJ79-F1
#
_cell.length_a   1.000
_cell.length_b   1.000
_cell.length_c   1.000
_cell.angle_alpha   90.00
_cell.angle_beta   90.00
_cell.angle_gamma   90.00
#
_symmetry.space_group_name_H-M   'P 1'
#
loop_
_entity.id
_entity.type
_entity.pdbx_description
1 polymer ?
#
loop_
_entity_poly.entity_id
_entity_poly.type
_entity_poly.pdbx_seq_one_letter_code
_entity_poly.pdbx_strand_id
1 'polypeptide(L)'
;MEPACRIVTDEPSEANLVKLLDLWSADQKDPGRTWAVGPGAYERYALLGLFGHGGVVGVSRATGLREACAAVNHFLKSRFPQGTWTSIAVLFNSRMGLHRDIQNMPGHSNHALALGDYTGGRVWIEDDEGHSAAWLDDKSARELRGPVAGHA
;
A
#
# COMPACT_ATOMS: atom_id res chain seq x y z
N MET A 1 9.84 -15.99 -16.24
CA MET A 1 8.69 -15.08 -16.13
C MET A 1 7.42 -15.89 -16.12
N GLU A 2 6.85 -16.06 -14.93
CA GLU A 2 5.52 -16.62 -14.74
C GLU A 2 4.51 -15.94 -15.70
N PRO A 3 3.55 -16.68 -16.29
CA PRO A 3 2.63 -16.14 -17.29
C PRO A 3 1.88 -14.88 -16.82
N ALA A 4 1.46 -14.83 -15.55
CA ALA A 4 0.77 -13.68 -14.98
C ALA A 4 1.67 -12.43 -14.89
N CYS A 5 2.94 -12.59 -14.54
CA CYS A 5 3.91 -11.48 -14.52
C CYS A 5 4.14 -10.90 -15.92
N ARG A 6 4.17 -11.77 -16.94
CA ARG A 6 4.32 -11.35 -18.34
C ARG A 6 3.15 -10.48 -18.79
N ILE A 7 1.93 -10.95 -18.54
CA ILE A 7 0.70 -10.25 -18.94
C ILE A 7 0.65 -8.84 -18.34
N VAL A 8 0.97 -8.69 -17.05
CA VAL A 8 1.00 -7.36 -16.40
C VAL A 8 2.07 -6.44 -17.00
N THR A 9 3.18 -7.01 -17.45
CA THR A 9 4.29 -6.23 -18.01
C THR A 9 4.00 -5.81 -19.46
N ASP A 10 3.50 -6.73 -20.29
CA ASP A 10 3.25 -6.49 -21.71
C ASP A 10 1.95 -5.67 -21.92
N GLU A 11 0.95 -5.88 -21.06
CA GLU A 11 -0.37 -5.25 -21.12
C GLU A 11 -0.76 -4.70 -19.74
N PRO A 12 -0.16 -3.57 -19.31
CA PRO A 12 -0.40 -3.01 -17.98
C PRO A 12 -1.84 -2.49 -17.86
N SER A 13 -2.66 -3.23 -17.11
CA SER A 13 -4.03 -2.85 -16.74
C SER A 13 -4.32 -3.23 -15.30
N GLU A 14 -5.22 -2.51 -14.64
CA GLU A 14 -5.63 -2.80 -13.26
C GLU A 14 -6.21 -4.22 -13.14
N ALA A 15 -6.99 -4.66 -14.13
CA ALA A 15 -7.54 -6.01 -14.18
C ALA A 15 -6.45 -7.09 -14.23
N ASN A 16 -5.37 -6.87 -14.99
CA ASN A 16 -4.24 -7.80 -15.05
C ASN A 16 -3.44 -7.78 -13.75
N LEU A 17 -3.26 -6.60 -13.16
CA LEU A 17 -2.58 -6.47 -11.86
C LEU A 17 -3.37 -7.21 -10.76
N VAL A 18 -4.69 -7.03 -10.69
CA VAL A 18 -5.56 -7.74 -9.73
C VAL A 18 -5.38 -9.26 -9.85
N LYS A 19 -5.44 -9.81 -11.07
CA LYS A 19 -5.22 -11.25 -11.30
C LYS A 19 -3.86 -11.73 -10.79
N LEU A 20 -2.79 -10.97 -11.03
CA LEU A 20 -1.46 -11.29 -10.52
C LEU A 20 -1.43 -11.26 -8.99
N LEU A 21 -2.03 -10.23 -8.38
CA LEU A 21 -2.07 -10.08 -6.93
C LEU A 21 -2.91 -11.19 -6.27
N ASP A 22 -4.02 -11.61 -6.87
CA ASP A 22 -4.84 -12.71 -6.35
C ASP A 22 -4.06 -14.03 -6.32
N LEU A 23 -3.40 -14.37 -7.43
CA LEU A 23 -2.52 -15.55 -7.52
C LEU A 23 -1.41 -15.49 -6.48
N TRP A 24 -0.74 -14.34 -6.39
CA TRP A 24 0.35 -14.14 -5.45
C TRP A 24 -0.10 -14.19 -3.99
N SER A 25 -1.29 -13.67 -3.71
CA SER A 25 -1.85 -13.66 -2.36
C SER A 25 -2.15 -15.07 -1.86
N ALA A 26 -2.57 -15.99 -2.74
CA ALA A 26 -2.94 -17.35 -2.37
C ALA A 26 -1.76 -18.13 -1.76
N ASP A 27 -0.54 -17.78 -2.16
CA ASP A 27 0.69 -18.41 -1.67
C ASP A 27 1.23 -17.75 -0.38
N GLN A 28 0.69 -16.60 0.02
CA GLN A 28 1.12 -15.90 1.23
C GLN A 28 0.38 -16.42 2.47
N LYS A 29 1.15 -17.03 3.38
CA LYS A 29 0.67 -17.58 4.65
C LYS A 29 0.82 -16.65 5.84
N ASP A 30 1.47 -15.50 5.66
CA ASP A 30 1.71 -14.54 6.74
C ASP A 30 0.54 -13.56 6.82
N PRO A 31 -0.19 -13.48 7.95
CA PRO A 31 -1.28 -12.53 8.13
C PRO A 31 -0.83 -11.07 8.14
N GLY A 32 0.48 -10.78 8.07
CA GLY A 32 1.01 -9.43 7.99
C GLY A 32 1.21 -8.74 9.33
N ARG A 33 1.93 -7.60 9.31
CA ARG A 33 2.27 -6.81 10.50
C ARG A 33 1.05 -6.04 11.05
N THR A 34 0.31 -6.64 11.97
CA THR A 34 -0.86 -6.02 12.63
C THR A 34 -0.51 -4.87 13.58
N TRP A 35 0.76 -4.74 13.99
CA TRP A 35 1.17 -3.79 15.05
C TRP A 35 1.15 -2.31 14.62
N ALA A 36 1.34 -2.02 13.34
CA ALA A 36 1.39 -0.63 12.86
C ALA A 36 -0.02 -0.05 12.60
N VAL A 37 -1.02 -0.90 12.43
CA VAL A 37 -2.31 -0.52 11.83
C VAL A 37 -3.53 -1.08 12.59
N GLY A 38 -3.29 -1.91 13.60
CA GLY A 38 -4.31 -2.56 14.42
C GLY A 38 -4.71 -3.97 13.92
N PRO A 39 -5.24 -4.82 14.82
CA PRO A 39 -5.79 -6.12 14.44
C PRO A 39 -6.99 -5.97 13.49
N GLY A 40 -7.06 -6.80 12.45
CA GLY A 40 -8.17 -6.79 11.49
C GLY A 40 -8.14 -5.67 10.44
N ALA A 41 -7.07 -4.87 10.40
CA ALA A 41 -6.92 -3.76 9.46
C ALA A 41 -6.78 -4.19 7.98
N TYR A 42 -6.49 -5.46 7.73
CA TYR A 42 -6.45 -6.10 6.42
C TYR A 42 -6.49 -7.61 6.60
N GLU A 43 -6.83 -8.35 5.55
CA GLU A 43 -6.78 -9.81 5.56
C GLU A 43 -5.37 -10.34 5.28
N ARG A 44 -4.65 -9.68 4.36
CA ARG A 44 -3.27 -10.02 4.01
C ARG A 44 -2.47 -8.76 3.70
N TYR A 45 -1.16 -8.85 3.92
CA TYR A 45 -0.23 -7.76 3.67
C TYR A 45 1.09 -8.28 3.11
N ALA A 46 1.48 -7.70 1.98
CA ALA A 46 2.78 -7.92 1.37
C ALA A 46 3.54 -6.60 1.31
N LEU A 47 4.79 -6.60 1.76
CA LEU A 47 5.71 -5.50 1.52
C LEU A 47 6.72 -5.94 0.48
N LEU A 48 6.94 -5.13 -0.55
CA LEU A 48 8.04 -5.26 -1.50
C LEU A 48 9.03 -4.12 -1.26
N GLY A 49 10.32 -4.38 -1.46
CA GLY A 49 11.39 -3.41 -1.26
C GLY A 49 11.86 -3.27 0.19
N LEU A 50 12.26 -2.06 0.56
CA LEU A 50 12.88 -1.77 1.86
C LEU A 50 11.85 -1.73 3.00
N PHE A 51 12.29 -2.08 4.20
CA PHE A 51 11.54 -1.87 5.44
C PHE A 51 12.46 -1.31 6.54
N GLY A 52 11.87 -0.50 7.43
CA GLY A 52 12.49 -0.03 8.67
C GLY A 52 11.70 -0.49 9.90
N HIS A 53 12.37 -1.00 10.94
CA HIS A 53 11.75 -1.27 12.24
C HIS A 53 12.80 -1.31 13.36
N GLY A 54 12.57 -0.58 14.46
CA GLY A 54 13.41 -0.65 15.65
C GLY A 54 14.89 -0.33 15.42
N GLY A 55 15.19 0.59 14.48
CA GLY A 55 16.57 0.92 14.08
C GLY A 55 17.19 -0.04 13.06
N VAL A 56 16.48 -1.10 12.66
CA VAL A 56 16.93 -2.03 11.61
C VAL A 56 16.32 -1.63 10.27
N VAL A 57 17.15 -1.61 9.22
CA VAL A 57 16.73 -1.47 7.82
C VAL A 57 17.04 -2.77 7.08
N GLY A 58 16.10 -3.25 6.27
CA GLY A 58 16.27 -4.47 5.50
C GLY A 58 15.42 -4.51 4.23
N VAL A 59 15.53 -5.60 3.48
CA VAL A 59 14.69 -5.90 2.31
C VAL A 59 13.66 -6.95 2.71
N SER A 60 12.40 -6.74 2.36
CA SER A 60 11.34 -7.68 2.71
C SER A 60 11.56 -9.05 2.06
N ARG A 61 11.16 -10.12 2.74
CA ARG A 61 11.23 -11.48 2.18
C ARG A 61 10.42 -11.62 0.89
N ALA A 62 9.29 -10.94 0.78
CA ALA A 62 8.42 -11.02 -0.39
C ALA A 62 9.08 -10.43 -1.66
N THR A 63 10.06 -9.54 -1.51
CA THR A 63 10.92 -9.06 -2.61
C THR A 63 11.73 -10.21 -3.26
N GLY A 64 11.92 -11.32 -2.55
CA GLY A 64 12.54 -12.53 -3.11
C GLY A 64 11.79 -13.10 -4.32
N LEU A 65 10.49 -12.80 -4.45
CA LEU A 65 9.68 -13.10 -5.63
C LEU A 65 9.93 -12.04 -6.71
N ARG A 66 11.16 -12.07 -7.25
CA ARG A 66 11.71 -11.01 -8.12
C ARG A 66 10.82 -10.69 -9.32
N GLU A 67 10.20 -11.69 -9.93
CA GLU A 67 9.37 -11.49 -11.12
C GLU A 67 8.06 -10.76 -10.79
N ALA A 68 7.34 -11.19 -9.74
CA ALA A 68 6.14 -10.50 -9.27
C ALA A 68 6.46 -9.07 -8.82
N CYS A 69 7.55 -8.89 -8.06
CA CYS A 69 8.01 -7.57 -7.65
C CYS A 69 8.31 -6.67 -8.85
N ALA A 70 8.98 -7.19 -9.89
CA ALA A 70 9.28 -6.43 -11.10
C ALA A 70 8.01 -6.08 -11.89
N ALA A 71 7.06 -7.00 -12.03
CA ALA A 71 5.80 -6.78 -12.73
C ALA A 71 4.94 -5.72 -12.03
N VAL A 72 4.79 -5.79 -10.70
CA VAL A 72 4.07 -4.77 -9.92
C VAL A 72 4.76 -3.41 -10.05
N ASN A 73 6.09 -3.36 -9.94
CA ASN A 73 6.84 -2.13 -10.08
C ASN A 73 6.72 -1.54 -11.50
N HIS A 74 6.72 -2.37 -12.54
CA HIS A 74 6.53 -1.95 -13.92
C HIS A 74 5.15 -1.31 -14.12
N PHE A 75 4.09 -1.96 -13.63
CA PHE A 75 2.74 -1.41 -13.67
C PHE A 75 2.66 -0.06 -12.94
N LEU A 76 3.21 0.05 -11.72
CA LEU A 76 3.18 1.32 -10.99
C LEU A 76 3.97 2.41 -11.71
N LYS A 77 5.04 2.08 -12.42
CA LYS A 77 5.79 3.03 -13.25
C LYS A 77 5.01 3.48 -14.49
N SER A 78 4.13 2.66 -15.05
CA SER A 78 3.24 3.13 -16.13
C SER A 78 2.18 4.09 -15.59
N ARG A 79 1.70 3.87 -14.36
CA ARG A 79 0.69 4.74 -13.71
C ARG A 79 1.27 6.03 -13.13
N PHE A 80 2.48 5.97 -12.60
CA PHE A 80 3.22 7.06 -11.96
C PHE A 80 4.62 7.21 -12.59
N PRO A 81 4.73 7.74 -13.83
CA PRO A 81 6.00 7.76 -14.57
C PRO A 81 7.14 8.47 -13.83
N GLN A 82 6.81 9.53 -13.08
CA GLN A 82 7.77 10.30 -12.28
C GLN A 82 7.80 9.88 -10.80
N GLY A 83 6.98 8.91 -10.41
CA GLY A 83 6.89 8.45 -9.03
C GLY A 83 8.18 7.77 -8.59
N THR A 84 8.56 7.97 -7.33
CA THR A 84 9.73 7.32 -6.74
C THR A 84 9.33 6.66 -5.43
N TRP A 85 9.84 5.46 -5.19
CA TRP A 85 9.56 4.70 -3.99
C TRP A 85 10.69 3.71 -3.73
N THR A 86 10.89 3.38 -2.47
CA THR A 86 11.81 2.32 -2.02
C THR A 86 11.06 1.05 -1.61
N SER A 87 9.75 1.15 -1.47
CA SER A 87 8.89 0.05 -1.06
C SER A 87 7.49 0.17 -1.66
N ILE A 88 6.80 -0.96 -1.77
CA ILE A 88 5.40 -1.05 -2.23
C ILE A 88 4.67 -1.92 -1.20
N ALA A 89 3.66 -1.35 -0.55
CA ALA A 89 2.76 -2.09 0.32
C ALA A 89 1.52 -2.52 -0.47
N VAL A 90 1.24 -3.82 -0.45
CA VAL A 90 0.02 -4.40 -1.04
C VAL A 90 -0.83 -4.95 0.10
N LEU A 91 -2.05 -4.43 0.22
CA LEU A 91 -2.98 -4.79 1.28
C LEU A 91 -4.25 -5.36 0.66
N PHE A 92 -4.68 -6.51 1.15
CA PHE A 92 -5.89 -7.18 0.68
C PHE A 92 -7.04 -6.93 1.65
N ASN A 93 -8.19 -6.50 1.11
CA ASN A 93 -9.41 -6.23 1.87
C ASN A 93 -9.16 -5.30 3.07
N SER A 94 -8.42 -4.22 2.83
CA SER A 94 -7.98 -3.31 3.89
C SER A 94 -9.14 -2.51 4.48
N ARG A 95 -9.13 -2.39 5.80
CA ARG A 95 -10.03 -1.64 6.66
C ARG A 95 -9.23 -0.96 7.76
N MET A 96 -8.31 -0.10 7.33
CA MET A 96 -7.35 0.54 8.22
C MET A 96 -7.99 1.71 8.96
N GLY A 97 -7.69 1.81 10.25
CA GLY A 97 -7.93 3.04 11.00
C GLY A 97 -7.06 4.19 10.45
N LEU A 98 -7.36 5.40 10.92
CA LEU A 98 -6.52 6.55 10.65
C LEU A 98 -5.12 6.30 11.23
N HIS A 99 -4.10 6.43 10.40
CA HIS A 99 -2.71 6.22 10.79
C HIS A 99 -1.78 7.09 9.95
N ARG A 100 -0.54 7.22 10.40
CA ARG A 100 0.53 7.92 9.70
C ARG A 100 1.66 6.97 9.38
N ASP A 101 2.13 7.01 8.14
CA ASP A 101 3.35 6.33 7.72
C ASP A 101 4.59 7.10 8.22
N ILE A 102 4.99 6.84 9.46
CA ILE A 102 6.06 7.58 10.14
C ILE A 102 7.47 7.34 9.57
N GLN A 103 7.65 6.33 8.72
CA GLN A 103 8.94 5.97 8.13
C GLN A 103 9.15 6.58 6.73
N ASN A 104 8.17 7.32 6.22
CA ASN A 104 8.30 7.99 4.92
C ASN A 104 9.30 9.14 4.97
N MET A 105 9.95 9.36 3.82
CA MET A 105 10.88 10.48 3.66
C MET A 105 10.10 11.82 3.74
N PRO A 106 10.48 12.73 4.65
CA PRO A 106 9.82 14.04 4.75
C PRO A 106 9.87 14.80 3.42
N GLY A 107 8.76 15.44 3.05
CA GLY A 107 8.64 16.20 1.80
C GLY A 107 8.35 15.35 0.54
N HIS A 108 8.21 14.03 0.68
CA HIS A 108 7.83 13.15 -0.42
C HIS A 108 6.41 12.62 -0.27
N SER A 109 5.69 12.53 -1.39
CA SER A 109 4.34 11.97 -1.44
C SER A 109 4.36 10.45 -1.49
N ASN A 110 3.39 9.84 -0.82
CA ASN A 110 2.99 8.47 -1.13
C ASN A 110 2.13 8.42 -2.39
N HIS A 111 2.26 7.33 -3.14
CA HIS A 111 1.30 6.96 -4.17
C HIS A 111 0.39 5.85 -3.62
N ALA A 112 -0.92 5.98 -3.85
CA ALA A 112 -1.90 4.98 -3.47
C ALA A 112 -2.80 4.69 -4.68
N LEU A 113 -3.27 3.45 -4.78
CA LEU A 113 -4.18 2.97 -5.81
C LEU A 113 -5.11 1.94 -5.20
N ALA A 114 -6.42 2.15 -5.30
CA ALA A 114 -7.38 1.10 -4.98
C ALA A 114 -7.61 0.22 -6.20
N LEU A 115 -7.72 -1.10 -5.99
CA LEU A 115 -7.80 -2.10 -7.06
C LEU A 115 -8.92 -3.10 -6.76
N GLY A 116 -9.52 -3.60 -7.84
CA GLY A 116 -10.56 -4.63 -7.79
C GLY A 116 -11.96 -4.09 -7.54
N ASP A 117 -12.91 -5.00 -7.36
CA ASP A 117 -14.29 -4.67 -7.06
C ASP A 117 -14.46 -4.37 -5.57
N TYR A 118 -14.81 -3.14 -5.24
CA TYR A 118 -15.08 -2.73 -3.87
C TYR A 118 -16.29 -1.79 -3.81
N THR A 119 -16.89 -1.66 -2.62
CA THR A 119 -18.00 -0.73 -2.39
C THR A 119 -17.65 0.20 -1.24
N GLY A 120 -17.70 1.50 -1.47
CA GLY A 120 -17.28 2.51 -0.51
C GLY A 120 -15.76 2.62 -0.44
N GLY A 121 -15.22 2.83 0.76
CA GLY A 121 -13.79 3.13 0.94
C GLY A 121 -13.47 4.61 0.67
N ARG A 122 -12.55 5.16 1.46
CA ARG A 122 -12.09 6.54 1.34
C ARG A 122 -10.64 6.61 1.82
N VAL A 123 -9.85 7.46 1.17
CA VAL A 123 -8.56 7.88 1.72
C VAL A 123 -8.78 9.19 2.45
N TRP A 124 -8.35 9.22 3.71
CA TRP A 124 -8.31 10.43 4.51
C TRP A 124 -6.92 11.06 4.37
N ILE A 125 -6.87 12.33 4.00
CA ILE A 125 -5.63 13.07 3.78
C ILE A 125 -5.64 14.29 4.71
N GLU A 126 -4.56 14.48 5.47
CA GLU A 126 -4.40 15.68 6.30
C GLU A 126 -4.30 16.90 5.39
N ASP A 127 -5.11 17.90 5.68
CA ASP A 127 -5.16 19.19 4.98
C ASP A 127 -5.41 20.27 6.03
N ASP A 128 -4.50 21.23 6.12
CA ASP A 128 -4.58 22.35 7.06
C ASP A 128 -5.83 23.22 6.81
N GLU A 129 -6.35 23.23 5.59
CA GLU A 129 -7.59 23.92 5.21
C GLU A 129 -8.84 23.05 5.43
N GLY A 130 -8.66 21.79 5.83
CA GLY A 130 -9.73 20.82 6.04
C GLY A 130 -10.69 21.22 7.16
N HIS A 131 -11.98 20.93 6.94
CA HIS A 131 -13.05 21.26 7.89
C HIS A 131 -13.50 20.07 8.76
N SER A 132 -13.02 18.86 8.48
CA SER A 132 -13.35 17.66 9.26
C SER A 132 -12.24 17.36 10.26
N ALA A 133 -12.60 17.23 11.54
CA ALA A 133 -11.69 16.80 12.58
C ALA A 133 -11.65 15.26 12.64
N ALA A 134 -10.44 14.71 12.74
CA ALA A 134 -10.21 13.30 13.00
C ALA A 134 -9.13 13.13 14.08
N TRP A 135 -9.15 11.98 14.76
CA TRP A 135 -8.22 11.68 15.86
C TRP A 135 -7.39 10.46 15.50
N LEU A 136 -6.07 10.56 15.67
CA LEU A 136 -5.19 9.40 15.67
C LEU A 136 -5.31 8.70 17.01
N ASP A 137 -5.53 7.38 16.98
CA ASP A 137 -5.49 6.53 18.18
C ASP A 137 -4.04 6.18 18.56
N ASP A 138 -3.18 7.19 18.58
CA ASP A 138 -1.79 7.09 18.99
C ASP A 138 -1.54 7.86 20.30
N LYS A 139 -0.36 7.66 20.89
CA LYS A 139 0.00 8.28 22.18
C LYS A 139 0.08 9.82 22.13
N SER A 140 -0.03 10.44 20.96
CA SER A 140 0.10 11.89 20.79
C SER A 140 -1.24 12.64 20.81
N ALA A 141 -2.37 11.94 20.64
CA ALA A 141 -3.74 12.47 20.68
C ALA A 141 -3.86 13.85 20.01
N ARG A 142 -3.37 13.96 18.76
CA ARG A 142 -3.42 15.18 17.96
C ARG A 142 -4.72 15.24 17.15
N GLU A 143 -5.42 16.37 17.21
CA GLU A 143 -6.49 16.69 16.26
C GLU A 143 -5.89 16.89 14.87
N LEU A 144 -6.37 16.12 13.89
CA LEU A 144 -6.02 16.31 12.50
C LEU A 144 -7.18 16.95 11.75
N ARG A 145 -6.86 17.84 10.81
CA ARG A 145 -7.81 18.46 9.89
C ARG A 145 -7.60 17.90 8.50
N GLY A 146 -8.68 17.67 7.76
CA GLY A 146 -8.62 17.14 6.41
C GLY A 146 -9.95 17.31 5.67
N PRO A 147 -10.00 17.20 4.33
CA PRO A 147 -11.24 17.22 3.57
C PRO A 147 -11.88 15.82 3.55
N VAL A 148 -13.16 15.80 3.18
CA VAL A 148 -13.90 14.57 2.95
C VAL A 148 -13.46 13.95 1.61
N ALA A 149 -12.87 12.75 1.69
CA ALA A 149 -12.94 11.68 0.68
C ALA A 149 -12.35 11.95 -0.72
N GLY A 150 -11.09 11.57 -0.92
CA GLY A 150 -10.67 11.08 -2.24
C GLY A 150 -11.21 9.66 -2.43
N HIS A 151 -11.87 9.38 -3.56
CA HIS A 151 -11.97 8.00 -4.07
C HIS A 151 -10.57 7.64 -4.54
N ALA A 152 -10.03 6.51 -4.05
CA ALA A 152 -8.73 6.00 -4.45
C ALA A 152 -8.83 5.12 -5.70
#